data_AF-A0A7S3YRP6-F1
#
_entry.id   AF-A0A7S3YRP6-F1
#
_cell.length_a   1.000
_cell.length_b   1.000
_cell.length_c   1.000
_cell.angle_alpha   90.00
_cell.angle_beta   90.00
_cell.angle_gamma   90.00
#
_symmetry.space_group_name_H-M   'P 1'
#
loop_
_entity.id
_entity.type
_entity.pdbx_description
1 polymer ?
#
loop_
_entity_poly.entity_id
_entity_poly.type
_entity_poly.pdbx_seq_one_letter_code
_entity_poly.pdbx_strand_id
1 'polypeptide(L)'
;MLKNLIDWCSRPSEADEPMAIAFKGKVAGIFGTSPGGLGGLRGLSHLRELLVNLGVNVVPDQAAVGGAFKAFGEDGRLTNEMHNNMLKACVHEVVETSLMWANQEAHCSMVKMMKEGQKAGEYGEVIFP
;
A
#
# COMPACT_ATOMS: atom_id res chain seq x y z
N MET A 1 -7.94 -4.33 16.59
CA MET A 1 -6.79 -5.26 16.43
C MET A 1 -5.85 -4.86 15.30
N LEU A 2 -6.31 -4.58 14.07
CA LEU A 2 -5.43 -4.24 12.94
C LEU A 2 -4.44 -3.09 13.24
N LYS A 3 -4.92 -1.97 13.78
CA LYS A 3 -4.06 -0.84 14.19
C LYS A 3 -2.93 -1.27 15.13
N ASN A 4 -3.26 -2.06 16.16
CA ASN A 4 -2.28 -2.55 17.13
C ASN A 4 -1.22 -3.45 16.47
N LEU A 5 -1.62 -4.31 15.52
CA LEU A 5 -0.67 -5.10 14.74
C LEU A 5 0.29 -4.19 13.97
N ILE A 6 -0.24 -3.18 13.28
CA ILE A 6 0.58 -2.23 12.53
C ILE A 6 1.54 -1.48 13.45
N ASP A 7 1.08 -1.07 14.64
CA ASP A 7 1.91 -0.38 15.64
C ASP A 7 3.09 -1.24 16.07
N TRP A 8 2.88 -2.52 16.35
CA TRP A 8 3.97 -3.44 16.68
C TRP A 8 4.93 -3.63 15.51
N CYS A 9 4.43 -3.86 14.30
CA CYS A 9 5.27 -4.07 13.11
C CYS A 9 6.02 -2.80 12.66
N SER A 10 5.59 -1.61 13.09
CA SER A 10 6.23 -0.35 12.70
C SER A 10 7.51 -0.06 13.48
N ARG A 11 7.78 -0.81 14.54
CA ARG A 11 8.99 -0.67 15.35
C ARG A 11 10.15 -1.46 14.73
N PRO A 12 11.39 -0.95 14.84
CA PRO A 12 12.58 -1.70 14.46
C PRO A 12 12.75 -2.90 15.40
N SER A 13 13.27 -4.01 14.86
CA SER A 13 13.60 -5.20 15.65
C SER A 13 14.99 -5.07 16.27
N GLU A 14 15.91 -4.46 15.52
CA GLU A 14 17.30 -4.20 15.93
C GLU A 14 17.57 -2.70 16.08
N ALA A 15 18.61 -2.34 16.84
CA ALA A 15 18.89 -0.93 17.18
C ALA A 15 19.34 -0.08 15.97
N ASP A 16 19.85 -0.72 14.92
CA ASP A 16 20.34 -0.08 13.69
C ASP A 16 19.30 -0.07 12.55
N GLU A 17 18.15 -0.73 12.74
CA GLU A 17 17.08 -0.74 11.75
C GLU A 17 16.32 0.60 11.72
N PRO A 18 16.00 1.12 10.52
CA PRO A 18 15.13 2.28 10.40
C PRO A 18 13.72 2.00 10.94
N MET A 19 13.09 3.02 11.52
CA MET A 19 11.66 2.97 11.86
C MET A 19 10.80 2.59 10.65
N ALA A 20 9.76 1.78 10.88
CA ALA A 20 8.81 1.32 9.86
C ALA A 20 9.43 0.55 8.67
N ILE A 21 10.58 -0.09 8.85
CA ILE A 21 11.25 -0.88 7.80
C ILE A 21 10.36 -1.94 7.15
N ALA A 22 9.42 -2.52 7.92
CA ALA A 22 8.45 -3.49 7.41
C ALA A 22 7.46 -2.90 6.37
N PHE A 23 7.29 -1.58 6.34
CA PHE A 23 6.28 -0.89 5.55
C PHE A 23 6.86 -0.02 4.43
N LYS A 24 8.01 0.61 4.69
CA LYS A 24 8.59 1.60 3.80
C LYS A 24 8.83 1.04 2.39
N GLY A 25 8.29 1.73 1.37
CA GLY A 25 8.45 1.38 -0.04
C GLY A 25 7.61 0.18 -0.51
N LYS A 26 6.76 -0.40 0.34
CA LYS A 26 5.83 -1.45 -0.08
C LYS A 26 4.64 -0.85 -0.83
N VAL A 27 4.08 -1.63 -1.75
CA VAL A 27 2.81 -1.32 -2.43
C VAL A 27 1.71 -2.12 -1.74
N ALA A 28 0.56 -1.50 -1.48
CA ALA A 28 -0.57 -2.17 -0.84
C ALA A 28 -1.92 -1.75 -1.44
N GLY A 29 -2.85 -2.70 -1.47
CA GLY A 29 -4.28 -2.45 -1.69
C GLY A 29 -5.03 -2.66 -0.39
N ILE A 30 -6.06 -1.85 -0.17
CA ILE A 30 -6.89 -1.94 1.03
C ILE A 30 -8.32 -2.37 0.67
N PHE A 31 -8.88 -3.23 1.51
CA PHE A 31 -10.25 -3.66 1.37
C PHE A 31 -10.88 -3.95 2.74
N GLY A 32 -12.19 -3.89 2.79
CA GLY A 32 -12.95 -4.09 4.01
C GLY A 32 -14.31 -4.69 3.72
N THR A 33 -14.90 -5.28 4.76
CA THR A 33 -16.28 -5.73 4.72
C THR A 33 -16.95 -5.43 6.05
N SER A 34 -18.24 -5.15 6.01
CA SER A 34 -19.05 -4.99 7.22
C SER A 34 -20.51 -5.40 6.97
N PRO A 35 -21.29 -5.69 8.02
CA PRO A 35 -22.71 -6.00 7.87
C PRO A 35 -23.53 -4.82 7.27
N GLY A 36 -23.08 -3.59 7.47
CA GLY A 36 -23.72 -2.39 6.92
C GLY A 36 -23.46 -2.20 5.43
N GLY A 37 -24.30 -1.39 4.78
CA GLY A 37 -24.25 -1.18 3.32
C GLY A 37 -22.96 -0.53 2.80
N LEU A 38 -22.17 0.13 3.66
CA LEU A 38 -20.95 0.83 3.25
C LEU A 38 -19.68 -0.04 3.29
N GLY A 39 -19.79 -1.31 3.69
CA GLY A 39 -18.68 -2.27 3.55
C GLY A 39 -17.36 -1.87 4.23
N GLY A 40 -17.43 -1.11 5.33
CA GLY A 40 -16.25 -0.67 6.08
C GLY A 40 -15.51 0.54 5.50
N LEU A 41 -16.08 1.24 4.49
CA LEU A 41 -15.44 2.36 3.79
C LEU A 41 -14.82 3.43 4.72
N ARG A 42 -15.49 3.77 5.82
CA ARG A 42 -15.00 4.76 6.80
C ARG A 42 -13.75 4.31 7.55
N GLY A 43 -13.55 3.01 7.73
CA GLY A 43 -12.32 2.47 8.31
C GLY A 43 -11.17 2.50 7.32
N LEU A 44 -11.46 2.32 6.03
CA LEU A 44 -10.46 2.28 4.96
C LEU A 44 -9.77 3.63 4.76
N SER A 45 -10.50 4.75 4.88
CA SER A 45 -9.89 6.09 4.78
C SER A 45 -8.81 6.31 5.84
N HIS A 46 -9.06 5.93 7.08
CA HIS A 46 -8.08 6.04 8.17
C HIS A 46 -6.93 5.03 8.02
N LEU A 47 -7.21 3.82 7.54
CA LEU A 47 -6.16 2.84 7.26
C LEU A 47 -5.21 3.33 6.16
N ARG A 48 -5.73 3.96 5.11
CA ARG A 48 -4.93 4.57 4.04
C ARG A 48 -4.00 5.64 4.59
N GLU A 49 -4.54 6.59 5.34
CA GLU A 49 -3.76 7.66 5.97
C GLU A 49 -2.61 7.10 6.79
N LEU A 50 -2.88 6.08 7.62
CA LEU A 50 -1.88 5.45 8.44
C LEU A 50 -0.77 4.78 7.62
N LEU A 51 -1.13 3.96 6.63
CA LEU A 51 -0.16 3.24 5.80
C LEU A 51 0.71 4.21 4.99
N VAL A 52 0.12 5.29 4.47
CA VAL A 52 0.86 6.36 3.78
C VAL A 52 1.86 7.02 4.72
N ASN A 53 1.48 7.30 5.97
CA ASN A 53 2.39 7.86 6.99
C ASN A 53 3.57 6.91 7.31
N LEU A 54 3.40 5.59 7.13
CA LEU A 54 4.46 4.59 7.28
C LEU A 54 5.30 4.40 6.01
N GLY A 55 5.04 5.17 4.95
CA GLY A 55 5.77 5.09 3.68
C GLY A 55 5.33 3.94 2.76
N VAL A 56 4.09 3.46 2.93
CA VAL A 56 3.47 2.49 2.01
C VAL A 56 2.80 3.25 0.85
N ASN A 57 3.02 2.77 -0.37
CA ASN A 57 2.31 3.23 -1.55
C ASN A 57 0.97 2.50 -1.65
N VAL A 58 -0.09 3.15 -1.15
CA VAL A 58 -1.44 2.57 -1.21
C VAL A 58 -2.09 2.94 -2.54
N VAL A 59 -2.49 1.93 -3.32
CA VAL A 59 -3.14 2.16 -4.63
C VAL A 59 -4.48 2.90 -4.47
N PRO A 60 -4.88 3.73 -5.45
CA PRO A 60 -6.10 4.54 -5.34
C PRO A 60 -7.36 3.68 -5.22
N ASP A 61 -7.42 2.58 -5.97
CA ASP A 61 -8.51 1.63 -5.93
C ASP A 61 -8.60 0.92 -4.57
N GLN A 62 -9.82 0.76 -4.07
CA GLN A 62 -10.10 0.08 -2.81
C GLN A 62 -11.45 -0.63 -2.88
N ALA A 63 -11.58 -1.75 -2.17
CA ALA A 63 -12.80 -2.55 -2.19
C ALA A 63 -13.54 -2.49 -0.84
N ALA A 64 -14.79 -2.06 -0.85
CA ALA A 64 -15.66 -2.05 0.32
C ALA A 64 -16.88 -2.94 0.04
N VAL A 65 -16.95 -4.08 0.73
CA VAL A 65 -17.98 -5.11 0.52
C VAL A 65 -19.05 -4.98 1.60
N GLY A 66 -20.20 -4.43 1.23
CA GLY A 66 -21.35 -4.28 2.14
C GLY A 66 -22.11 -5.60 2.34
N GLY A 67 -22.87 -5.68 3.44
CA GLY A 67 -23.73 -6.84 3.71
C GLY A 67 -22.94 -8.14 3.94
N ALA A 68 -21.82 -8.07 4.66
CA ALA A 68 -20.84 -9.16 4.85
C ALA A 68 -21.44 -10.56 5.03
N PHE A 69 -22.50 -10.70 5.84
CA PHE A 69 -23.14 -12.00 6.13
C PHE A 69 -23.79 -12.69 4.93
N LYS A 70 -24.06 -11.96 3.83
CA LYS A 70 -24.63 -12.48 2.58
C LYS A 70 -23.72 -12.26 1.38
N ALA A 71 -22.56 -11.61 1.59
CA ALA A 71 -21.66 -11.25 0.51
C ALA A 71 -20.89 -12.45 -0.04
N PHE A 72 -20.72 -13.51 0.76
CA PHE A 72 -19.96 -14.71 0.42
C PHE A 72 -20.87 -15.93 0.31
N GLY A 73 -20.65 -16.75 -0.72
CA GLY A 73 -21.31 -18.03 -0.91
C GLY A 73 -20.67 -19.14 -0.09
N GLU A 74 -21.22 -20.35 -0.16
CA GLU A 74 -20.70 -21.53 0.54
C GLU A 74 -19.27 -21.92 0.11
N ASP A 75 -18.88 -21.56 -1.10
CA ASP A 75 -17.53 -21.75 -1.65
C ASP A 75 -16.54 -20.64 -1.24
N GLY A 76 -16.97 -19.69 -0.41
CA GLY A 76 -16.18 -18.54 0.02
C GLY A 76 -16.01 -17.45 -1.04
N ARG A 77 -16.70 -17.52 -2.18
CA ARG A 77 -16.61 -16.50 -3.24
C ARG A 77 -17.65 -15.39 -3.03
N LEU A 78 -17.33 -14.21 -3.55
CA LEU A 78 -18.29 -13.10 -3.60
C LEU A 78 -19.46 -13.46 -4.52
N THR A 79 -20.68 -13.36 -4.00
CA THR A 79 -21.91 -13.65 -4.75
C THR A 79 -22.33 -12.51 -5.66
N ASN A 80 -21.90 -11.29 -5.33
CA ASN A 80 -22.23 -10.08 -6.06
C ASN A 80 -21.10 -9.71 -7.03
N GLU A 81 -21.44 -9.58 -8.31
CA GLU A 81 -20.48 -9.30 -9.38
C GLU A 81 -19.81 -7.92 -9.25
N MET A 82 -20.56 -6.90 -8.80
CA MET A 82 -20.01 -5.56 -8.56
C MET A 82 -18.94 -5.60 -7.47
N HIS A 83 -19.19 -6.26 -6.34
CA HIS A 83 -18.18 -6.44 -5.29
C HIS A 83 -16.94 -7.19 -5.79
N ASN A 84 -17.15 -8.22 -6.63
CA ASN A 84 -16.06 -8.98 -7.22
C ASN A 84 -15.20 -8.12 -8.16
N ASN A 85 -15.82 -7.30 -9.00
CA ASN A 85 -15.12 -6.40 -9.92
C ASN A 85 -14.33 -5.32 -9.20
N MET A 86 -14.87 -4.74 -8.12
CA MET A 86 -14.13 -3.79 -7.27
C MET A 86 -12.88 -4.43 -6.64
N LEU A 87 -12.99 -5.66 -6.14
CA LEU A 87 -11.86 -6.38 -5.56
C LEU A 87 -10.81 -6.70 -6.63
N LYS A 88 -11.24 -7.16 -7.81
CA LYS A 88 -10.34 -7.45 -8.94
C LYS A 88 -9.58 -6.21 -9.40
N ALA A 89 -10.25 -5.06 -9.51
CA ALA A 89 -9.61 -3.79 -9.88
C ALA A 89 -8.52 -3.41 -8.87
N CYS A 90 -8.84 -3.44 -7.58
CA CYS A 90 -7.87 -3.18 -6.51
C CYS A 90 -6.66 -4.13 -6.58
N VAL A 91 -6.88 -5.43 -6.77
CA VAL A 91 -5.77 -6.40 -6.89
C VAL A 91 -4.94 -6.17 -8.15
N HIS A 92 -5.58 -5.92 -9.29
CA HIS A 92 -4.91 -5.63 -10.55
C HIS A 92 -4.00 -4.41 -10.40
N GLU A 93 -4.52 -3.33 -9.81
CA GLU A 93 -3.76 -2.10 -9.59
C GLU A 93 -2.55 -2.32 -8.66
N VAL A 94 -2.70 -3.13 -7.61
CA VAL A 94 -1.57 -3.51 -6.74
C VAL A 94 -0.49 -4.24 -7.52
N VAL A 95 -0.87 -5.19 -8.38
CA VAL A 95 0.09 -5.96 -9.18
C VAL A 95 0.82 -5.06 -10.16
N GLU A 96 0.10 -4.27 -10.95
CA GLU A 96 0.67 -3.33 -11.92
C GLU A 96 1.60 -2.32 -11.24
N THR A 97 1.14 -1.68 -10.17
CA THR A 97 1.95 -0.72 -9.41
C THR A 97 3.18 -1.40 -8.82
N SER A 98 3.05 -2.60 -8.24
CA SER A 98 4.20 -3.33 -7.69
C SER A 98 5.25 -3.65 -8.77
N LEU A 99 4.81 -4.04 -9.97
CA LEU A 99 5.70 -4.30 -11.11
C LEU A 99 6.39 -3.01 -11.58
N MET A 100 5.66 -1.90 -11.68
CA MET A 100 6.25 -0.60 -12.05
C MET A 100 7.30 -0.15 -11.04
N TRP A 101 7.01 -0.28 -9.73
CA TRP A 101 7.94 0.08 -8.66
C TRP A 101 9.17 -0.84 -8.62
N ALA A 102 9.00 -2.14 -8.83
CA ALA A 102 10.12 -3.09 -8.91
C ALA A 102 11.05 -2.79 -10.09
N ASN A 103 10.48 -2.38 -11.24
CA ASN A 103 11.24 -2.09 -12.45
C ASN A 103 11.66 -0.61 -12.58
N GLN A 104 11.42 0.21 -11.55
CA GLN A 104 11.68 1.66 -11.61
C GLN A 104 13.15 2.00 -11.85
N GLU A 105 14.08 1.22 -11.29
CA GLU A 105 15.53 1.38 -11.53
C GLU A 105 15.96 0.93 -12.93
N ALA A 106 15.25 -0.03 -13.52
CA ALA A 106 15.54 -0.54 -14.86
C ALA A 106 15.03 0.39 -15.97
N HIS A 107 13.92 1.10 -15.73
CA HIS A 107 13.27 1.95 -16.74
C HIS A 107 13.54 3.44 -16.63
N CYS A 108 13.83 3.98 -15.43
CA CYS A 108 13.94 5.43 -15.25
C CYS A 108 15.40 5.90 -15.21
N SER A 109 15.88 6.42 -16.35
CA SER A 109 17.21 7.05 -16.45
C SER A 109 17.40 8.18 -15.43
N MET A 110 16.36 8.97 -15.13
CA MET A 110 16.43 10.01 -14.10
C MET A 110 16.62 9.45 -12.68
N VAL A 111 15.95 8.35 -12.32
CA VAL A 111 16.12 7.71 -11.00
C VAL A 111 17.53 7.14 -10.87
N LYS A 112 18.03 6.53 -11.95
CA LYS A 112 19.42 6.05 -12.01
C LYS A 112 20.43 7.18 -11.87
N MET A 113 20.24 8.28 -12.61
CA MET A 113 21.08 9.48 -12.53
C MET A 113 21.01 10.17 -11.15
N MET A 114 19.85 10.21 -10.50
CA MET A 114 19.73 10.78 -9.15
C MET A 114 20.45 9.94 -8.09
N LYS A 115 20.45 8.61 -8.22
CA LYS A 115 21.20 7.71 -7.31
C LYS A 115 22.70 7.74 -7.57
N GLU A 116 23.12 7.79 -8.83
CA GLU A 116 24.53 7.84 -9.23
C GLU A 116 25.16 9.24 -9.03
N GLY A 117 24.35 10.30 -9.10
CA GLY A 117 24.77 11.71 -9.04
C GLY A 117 24.81 12.34 -7.64
N GLN A 118 24.38 11.64 -6.58
CA GLN A 118 24.50 12.16 -5.21
C GLN A 118 25.95 12.08 -4.71
N LYS A 119 26.79 13.04 -5.13
CA LYS A 119 27.97 13.43 -4.35
C LYS A 119 27.61 14.71 -3.59
N ALA A 120 27.64 14.63 -2.26
CA ALA A 120 27.51 15.82 -1.44
C ALA A 120 28.71 16.74 -1.71
N GLY A 121 28.46 17.99 -2.12
CA GLY A 121 29.48 19.03 -2.15
C GLY A 121 29.98 19.37 -0.74
N GLU A 122 31.06 20.14 -0.65
CA GLU A 122 31.75 20.50 0.61
C GLU A 122 30.82 21.18 1.66
N TYR A 123 29.65 21.67 1.25
CA TYR A 123 28.63 22.30 2.10
C TYR A 123 27.25 21.60 2.09
N GLY A 124 27.16 20.35 1.63
CA GLY A 124 25.91 19.61 1.58
C GLY A 124 24.99 20.00 0.41
N GLU A 125 25.48 20.79 -0.53
CA GLU A 125 24.79 21.06 -1.78
C GLU A 125 24.78 19.79 -2.65
N VAL A 126 23.61 19.46 -3.19
CA VAL A 126 23.44 18.38 -4.15
C VAL A 126 23.70 18.97 -5.53
N ILE A 127 24.85 18.64 -6.12
CA ILE A 127 25.23 19.09 -7.45
C ILE A 127 24.69 18.07 -8.47
N PHE A 128 23.78 18.52 -9.33
CA PHE A 128 23.33 17.75 -10.49
C PHE A 128 24.25 18.05 -11.70
N PRO A 129 24.54 17.08 -12.58
CA PRO A 129 25.27 17.32 -13.82
C PRO A 129 24.47 18.15 -14.84
#